data_AF-A0A0T6A1A6-F1
#
_entry.id   AF-A0A0T6A1A6-F1
#
_cell.length_a   1.000
_cell.length_b   1.000
_cell.length_c   1.000
_cell.angle_alpha   90.00
_cell.angle_beta   90.00
_cell.angle_gamma   90.00
#
_symmetry.space_group_name_H-M   'P 1'
#
loop_
_entity.id
_entity.type
_entity.pdbx_description
1 polymer ?
#
loop_
_entity_poly.entity_id
_entity_poly.type
_entity_poly.pdbx_seq_one_letter_code
_entity_poly.pdbx_strand_id
1 'polypeptide(L)'
;MKFTPADPPRLFDVGHGEKKIRLKDCGRVELDPDEQVTFTTPSGAEYDVARKSWGFYATPSLNGRLQRFGLRGVLVKNRINQYSVLLVERSQEAAFVRYVADERLTVVSWLDESGVLERLEAAVRLSDEVDR
;
A
#
# COMPACT_ATOMS: atom_id res chain seq x y z
N MET A 1 1.21 17.85 14.29
CA MET A 1 0.32 16.68 14.08
C MET A 1 -0.88 16.81 14.98
N LYS A 2 -2.07 16.47 14.46
CA LYS A 2 -3.33 16.44 15.21
C LYS A 2 -4.08 15.14 14.91
N PHE A 3 -4.42 14.39 15.95
CA PHE A 3 -5.28 13.21 15.86
C PHE A 3 -6.69 13.52 16.35
N THR A 4 -7.70 13.15 15.56
CA THR A 4 -9.13 13.28 15.89
C THR A 4 -9.76 11.89 15.90
N PRO A 5 -10.02 11.27 17.06
CA PRO A 5 -10.58 9.93 17.14
C PRO A 5 -12.07 9.91 16.74
N ALA A 6 -12.53 8.76 16.23
CA ALA A 6 -13.95 8.45 16.07
C ALA A 6 -14.37 7.43 17.13
N ASP A 7 -15.16 7.87 18.11
CA ASP A 7 -15.63 7.04 19.23
C ASP A 7 -17.17 7.18 19.41
N PRO A 8 -17.97 6.14 19.09
CA PRO A 8 -17.52 4.85 18.56
C PRO A 8 -17.02 4.95 17.11
N PRO A 9 -16.13 4.03 16.65
CA PRO A 9 -15.70 3.98 15.26
C PRO A 9 -16.87 3.78 14.29
N ARG A 10 -16.84 4.46 13.14
CA ARG A 10 -17.85 4.25 12.09
C ARG A 10 -17.62 2.90 11.42
N LEU A 11 -18.65 2.06 11.38
CA LEU A 11 -18.61 0.74 10.76
C LEU A 11 -19.08 0.80 9.31
N PHE A 12 -18.40 0.09 8.41
CA PHE A 12 -18.82 -0.05 7.02
C PHE A 12 -18.29 -1.36 6.42
N ASP A 13 -19.05 -1.94 5.49
CA ASP A 13 -18.70 -3.22 4.86
C ASP A 13 -18.01 -3.01 3.51
N VAL A 14 -16.91 -3.71 3.31
CA VAL A 14 -16.14 -3.75 2.04
C VAL A 14 -16.02 -5.19 1.54
N GLY A 15 -15.42 -5.34 0.37
CA GLY A 15 -15.16 -6.64 -0.26
C GLY A 15 -16.21 -7.06 -1.28
N HIS A 16 -15.84 -8.02 -2.10
CA HIS A 16 -16.64 -8.52 -3.22
C HIS A 16 -17.35 -9.84 -2.93
N GLY A 17 -18.57 -9.99 -3.47
CA GLY A 17 -19.36 -11.21 -3.32
C GLY A 17 -20.01 -11.33 -1.94
N GLU A 18 -20.14 -12.57 -1.46
CA GLU A 18 -20.80 -12.91 -0.18
C GLU A 18 -19.88 -12.69 1.03
N LYS A 19 -18.56 -12.72 0.83
CA LYS A 19 -17.58 -12.41 1.88
C LYS A 19 -17.48 -10.89 2.03
N LYS A 20 -18.06 -10.37 3.11
CA LYS A 20 -17.92 -8.96 3.50
C LYS A 20 -16.94 -8.83 4.65
N ILE A 21 -16.05 -7.86 4.56
CA ILE A 21 -15.15 -7.46 5.63
C ILE A 21 -15.72 -6.18 6.25
N ARG A 22 -15.99 -6.20 7.55
CA ARG A 22 -16.46 -5.02 8.28
C ARG A 22 -15.26 -4.21 8.77
N LEU A 23 -15.03 -3.06 8.15
CA LEU A 23 -13.99 -2.12 8.56
C LEU A 23 -14.51 -1.16 9.63
N LYS A 24 -13.56 -0.67 10.44
CA LYS A 24 -13.77 0.37 11.46
C LYS A 24 -12.97 1.61 11.07
N ASP A 25 -13.65 2.71 10.85
CA ASP A 25 -13.04 4.03 10.67
C ASP A 25 -12.81 4.64 12.05
N CYS A 26 -11.56 4.59 12.53
CA CYS A 26 -11.20 4.90 13.92
C CYS A 26 -10.83 6.38 14.17
N GLY A 27 -10.78 7.22 13.13
CA GLY A 27 -10.42 8.63 13.27
C GLY A 27 -9.56 9.16 12.14
N ARG A 28 -9.04 10.37 12.34
CA ARG A 28 -8.26 11.13 11.34
C ARG A 28 -6.96 11.64 11.95
N VAL A 29 -5.87 11.52 11.20
CA VAL A 29 -4.58 12.13 11.52
C VAL A 29 -4.33 13.25 10.51
N GLU A 30 -4.12 14.47 11.01
CA GLU A 30 -3.70 15.63 10.23
C GLU A 30 -2.21 15.88 10.49
N LEU A 31 -1.44 16.00 9.40
CA LEU A 31 0.01 16.24 9.42
C LEU A 31 0.32 17.58 8.75
N ASP A 32 1.15 18.38 9.40
CA ASP A 32 1.78 19.54 8.79
C ASP A 32 2.87 19.10 7.80
N PRO A 33 3.30 19.94 6.85
CA PRO A 33 4.49 19.67 6.06
C PRO A 33 5.65 19.23 6.96
N ASP A 34 6.29 18.13 6.56
CA ASP A 34 7.52 17.58 7.15
C ASP A 34 7.30 16.81 8.47
N GLU A 35 6.05 16.48 8.77
CA GLU A 35 5.68 15.55 9.83
C GLU A 35 5.49 14.12 9.31
N GLN A 36 5.73 13.14 10.19
CA GLN A 36 5.57 11.72 9.92
C GLN A 36 4.75 11.05 11.03
N VAL A 37 3.94 10.07 10.65
CA VAL A 37 3.38 9.07 11.57
C VAL A 37 3.81 7.68 11.11
N THR A 38 4.19 6.86 12.08
CA THR A 38 4.56 5.46 11.89
C THR A 38 3.46 4.57 12.45
N PHE A 39 2.93 3.68 11.61
CA PHE A 39 2.04 2.61 12.02
C PHE A 39 2.86 1.35 12.28
N THR A 40 2.60 0.68 13.40
CA THR A 40 3.30 -0.55 13.77
C THR A 40 2.34 -1.73 13.88
N THR A 41 2.87 -2.93 13.73
CA THR A 41 2.12 -4.18 13.84
C THR A 41 2.68 -5.03 14.99
N PRO A 42 1.92 -6.01 15.52
CA PRO A 42 2.44 -6.91 16.56
C PRO A 42 3.65 -7.75 16.13
N SER A 43 3.85 -7.94 14.82
CA SER A 43 5.02 -8.64 14.25
C SER A 43 6.28 -7.77 14.24
N GLY A 44 6.17 -6.48 14.56
CA GLY A 44 7.25 -5.51 14.53
C GLY A 44 7.43 -4.82 13.17
N ALA A 45 6.50 -5.01 12.21
CA ALA A 45 6.55 -4.27 10.96
C ALA A 45 6.17 -2.80 11.15
N GLU A 46 6.76 -1.91 10.33
CA GLU A 46 6.54 -0.46 10.39
C GLU A 46 6.13 0.12 9.03
N TYR A 47 5.14 1.01 9.04
CA TYR A 47 4.70 1.77 7.87
C TYR A 47 4.69 3.27 8.18
N ASP A 48 5.60 4.00 7.54
CA ASP A 48 5.68 5.45 7.67
C ASP A 48 4.83 6.14 6.60
N VAL A 49 4.02 7.11 7.04
CA VAL A 49 3.39 8.11 6.18
C VAL A 49 3.93 9.48 6.58
N ALA A 50 4.60 10.14 5.63
CA ALA A 50 5.19 11.46 5.83
C ALA A 50 4.54 12.49 4.89
N ARG A 51 4.15 13.63 5.46
CA ARG A 51 3.59 14.77 4.72
C ARG A 51 4.73 15.66 4.23
N LYS A 52 4.60 16.20 3.02
CA LYS A 52 5.44 17.29 2.47
C LYS A 52 4.53 18.38 1.94
N SER A 53 5.03 19.60 1.75
CA SER A 53 4.21 20.73 1.23
C SER A 53 3.41 20.39 -0.04
N TRP A 54 3.96 19.54 -0.91
CA TRP A 54 3.35 19.08 -2.17
C TRP A 54 2.45 17.84 -2.05
N GLY A 55 2.37 17.15 -0.91
CA GLY A 55 1.61 15.90 -0.79
C GLY A 55 2.14 14.95 0.28
N PHE A 56 2.24 13.67 -0.06
CA PHE A 56 2.70 12.62 0.86
C PHE A 56 3.74 11.73 0.20
N TYR A 57 4.73 11.31 0.98
CA TYR A 57 5.35 10.02 0.71
C TYR A 57 4.34 8.94 1.07
N ALA A 58 3.83 8.26 0.05
CA ALA A 58 2.86 7.19 0.23
C ALA A 58 3.48 6.00 0.97
N THR A 59 4.78 5.76 0.82
CA THR A 59 5.51 4.68 1.51
C THR A 59 6.98 5.07 1.71
N PRO A 60 7.72 4.41 2.61
CA PRO A 60 9.18 4.32 2.53
C PRO A 60 9.65 3.74 1.19
N SER A 61 10.96 3.79 0.91
CA SER A 61 11.52 3.24 -0.33
C SER A 61 11.18 1.75 -0.50
N LEU A 62 10.56 1.42 -1.64
CA LEU A 62 9.96 0.11 -1.93
C LEU A 62 10.99 -1.04 -1.85
N ASN A 63 12.18 -0.82 -2.41
CA ASN A 63 13.31 -1.76 -2.42
C ASN A 63 14.36 -1.46 -1.34
N GLY A 64 13.98 -0.76 -0.28
CA GLY A 64 14.93 -0.33 0.76
C GLY A 64 14.35 -0.34 2.16
N ARG A 65 13.85 0.80 2.63
CA ARG A 65 13.35 0.93 4.01
C ARG A 65 12.10 0.07 4.23
N LEU A 66 11.19 0.02 3.27
CA LEU A 66 9.94 -0.74 3.40
C LEU A 66 10.21 -2.23 3.69
N GLN A 67 11.14 -2.83 2.94
CA GLN A 67 11.58 -4.21 3.17
C GLN A 67 12.23 -4.44 4.54
N ARG A 68 13.07 -3.50 4.99
CA ARG A 68 13.72 -3.56 6.31
C ARG A 68 12.71 -3.44 7.44
N PHE A 69 11.61 -2.73 7.20
CA PHE A 69 10.46 -2.62 8.10
C PHE A 69 9.48 -3.77 7.98
N GLY A 70 9.87 -4.88 7.35
CA GLY A 70 9.06 -6.08 7.29
C GLY A 70 7.86 -6.00 6.34
N LEU A 71 7.82 -5.00 5.44
CA LEU A 71 6.74 -4.82 4.47
C LEU A 71 7.23 -4.96 3.03
N ARG A 72 6.36 -5.44 2.15
CA ARG A 72 6.61 -5.62 0.72
C ARG A 72 5.55 -4.87 -0.07
N GLY A 73 5.97 -4.01 -0.99
CA GLY A 73 5.03 -3.28 -1.87
C GLY A 73 4.59 -4.16 -3.03
N VAL A 74 3.29 -4.18 -3.33
CA VAL A 74 2.72 -4.93 -4.47
C VAL A 74 1.71 -4.08 -5.23
N LEU A 75 1.89 -3.99 -6.55
CA LEU A 75 0.91 -3.39 -7.44
C LEU A 75 -0.13 -4.45 -7.81
N VAL A 76 -1.39 -4.14 -7.55
CA VAL A 76 -2.53 -4.99 -7.90
C VAL A 76 -3.49 -4.26 -8.82
N LYS A 77 -4.25 -5.03 -9.60
CA LYS A 77 -5.35 -4.55 -10.44
C LYS A 77 -6.66 -5.23 -10.01
N ASN A 78 -7.74 -4.46 -9.87
CA ASN A 78 -9.06 -5.02 -9.60
C ASN A 78 -9.82 -5.35 -10.90
N ARG A 79 -11.03 -5.91 -10.77
CA ARG A 79 -11.85 -6.37 -11.91
C ARG A 79 -12.36 -5.26 -12.82
N ILE A 80 -12.37 -4.02 -12.36
CA ILE A 80 -12.77 -2.84 -13.14
C ILE A 80 -11.54 -2.05 -13.63
N ASN A 81 -10.39 -2.71 -13.71
CA ASN A 81 -9.13 -2.17 -14.20
C ASN A 81 -8.59 -0.96 -13.42
N GLN A 82 -8.92 -0.85 -12.13
CA GLN A 82 -8.25 0.11 -11.24
C GLN A 82 -7.04 -0.54 -10.59
N TYR A 83 -6.00 0.25 -10.39
CA TYR A 83 -4.72 -0.18 -9.83
C TYR A 83 -4.53 0.40 -8.44
N SER A 84 -3.97 -0.41 -7.54
CA SER A 84 -3.63 0.01 -6.17
C SER A 84 -2.30 -0.58 -5.75
N VAL A 85 -1.56 0.14 -4.90
CA VAL A 85 -0.41 -0.42 -4.19
C VAL A 85 -0.88 -0.92 -2.83
N LEU A 86 -0.57 -2.18 -2.53
CA LEU A 86 -0.78 -2.78 -1.22
C LEU A 86 0.57 -3.05 -0.55
N LEU A 87 0.56 -3.10 0.78
CA LEU A 87 1.72 -3.45 1.60
C LEU A 87 1.47 -4.78 2.29
N VAL A 88 2.37 -5.74 2.08
CA VAL A 88 2.24 -7.10 2.62
C VAL A 88 3.33 -7.32 3.67
N GLU A 89 2.93 -7.67 4.88
CA GLU A 89 3.87 -8.09 5.91
C GLU A 89 4.63 -9.35 5.48
N ARG A 90 5.92 -9.39 5.78
CA ARG A 90 6.77 -10.56 5.55
C ARG A 90 6.19 -11.76 6.30
N SER A 91 6.15 -12.91 5.63
CA SER A 91 5.52 -14.16 6.11
C SER A 91 3.98 -14.19 6.04
N GLN A 92 3.32 -13.11 5.60
CA GLN A 92 1.87 -13.07 5.37
C GLN A 92 1.49 -13.27 3.90
N GLU A 93 2.43 -13.64 3.03
CA GLU A 93 2.19 -13.84 1.60
C GLU A 93 1.07 -14.86 1.34
N ALA A 94 1.00 -15.94 2.12
CA ALA A 94 -0.04 -16.94 1.97
C ALA A 94 -1.44 -16.39 2.31
N ALA A 95 -1.55 -15.50 3.29
CA ALA A 95 -2.81 -14.82 3.61
C ALA A 95 -3.18 -13.81 2.51
N PHE A 96 -2.19 -13.07 2.02
CA PHE A 96 -2.36 -12.13 0.91
C PHE A 96 -2.84 -12.83 -0.37
N VAL A 97 -2.27 -13.98 -0.73
CA VAL A 97 -2.70 -14.76 -1.91
C VAL A 97 -4.17 -15.18 -1.81
N ARG A 98 -4.63 -15.59 -0.62
CA ARG A 98 -6.05 -15.91 -0.39
C ARG A 98 -6.93 -14.67 -0.56
N TYR A 99 -6.50 -13.53 -0.01
CA TYR A 99 -7.21 -12.27 -0.17
C TYR A 99 -7.32 -11.85 -1.65
N VAL A 100 -6.23 -11.95 -2.41
CA VAL A 100 -6.21 -11.68 -3.87
C VAL A 100 -7.22 -12.57 -4.60
N ALA A 101 -7.28 -13.86 -4.27
CA ALA A 101 -8.24 -14.78 -4.87
C ALA A 101 -9.69 -14.43 -4.51
N ASP A 102 -9.97 -14.17 -3.22
CA ASP A 102 -11.30 -13.83 -2.72
C ASP A 102 -11.84 -12.52 -3.32
N GLU A 103 -10.99 -11.49 -3.39
CA GLU A 103 -11.35 -10.20 -4.00
C GLU A 103 -11.27 -10.19 -5.53
N ARG A 104 -10.76 -11.28 -6.13
CA ARG A 104 -10.45 -11.43 -7.56
C ARG A 104 -9.57 -10.30 -8.09
N LEU A 105 -8.49 -10.03 -7.36
CA LEU A 105 -7.43 -9.12 -7.78
C LEU A 105 -6.45 -9.86 -8.69
N THR A 106 -5.75 -9.10 -9.51
CA THR A 106 -4.58 -9.57 -10.26
C THR A 106 -3.34 -8.92 -9.66
N VAL A 107 -2.35 -9.72 -9.27
CA VAL A 107 -1.02 -9.20 -8.92
C VAL A 107 -0.33 -8.78 -10.22
N VAL A 108 -0.07 -7.49 -10.36
CA VAL A 108 0.62 -6.93 -11.53
C VAL A 108 2.13 -7.05 -11.36
N SER A 109 2.64 -6.64 -10.20
CA SER A 109 4.07 -6.71 -9.91
C SER A 109 4.35 -6.59 -8.42
N TRP A 110 5.32 -7.36 -7.93
CA TRP A 110 5.97 -7.09 -6.65
C TRP A 110 7.00 -5.98 -6.85
N LEU A 111 6.88 -4.90 -6.08
CA LEU A 111 7.66 -3.67 -6.27
C LEU A 111 8.86 -3.57 -5.33
N ASP A 112 9.13 -4.62 -4.56
CA ASP A 112 10.19 -4.62 -3.57
C ASP A 112 11.56 -5.01 -4.14
N GLU A 113 11.66 -5.64 -5.31
CA GLU A 113 12.94 -6.05 -5.88
C GLU A 113 13.51 -5.03 -6.88
N SER A 114 14.79 -4.64 -6.71
CA SER A 114 15.44 -3.68 -7.62
C SER A 114 15.39 -4.11 -9.08
N GLY A 115 15.65 -5.39 -9.39
CA GLY A 115 15.60 -5.87 -10.77
C GLY A 115 14.20 -5.77 -11.40
N VAL A 116 13.13 -5.83 -10.62
CA VAL A 116 11.76 -5.59 -11.12
C VAL A 116 11.56 -4.10 -11.43
N LEU A 117 12.01 -3.23 -10.51
CA LEU A 117 11.91 -1.78 -10.68
C LEU A 117 12.77 -1.27 -11.86
N GLU A 118 13.97 -1.82 -12.03
CA GLU A 118 14.86 -1.50 -13.16
C GLU A 118 14.26 -1.92 -14.51
N ARG A 119 13.61 -3.10 -14.57
CA ARG A 119 12.88 -3.50 -15.78
C ARG A 119 11.70 -2.59 -16.06
N LEU A 120 10.98 -2.15 -15.02
CA LEU A 120 9.90 -1.18 -15.16
C LEU A 120 10.43 0.17 -15.67
N GLU A 121 11.51 0.67 -15.10
CA GLU A 121 12.20 1.89 -15.53
C GLU A 121 12.61 1.81 -17.00
N ALA A 122 13.23 0.69 -17.41
CA ALA A 122 13.65 0.47 -18.79
C ALA A 122 12.45 0.43 -19.76
N ALA A 123 11.37 -0.26 -19.38
CA ALA A 123 10.17 -0.36 -20.21
C ALA A 123 9.50 1.00 -20.43
N VAL A 124 9.44 1.84 -19.40
CA VAL A 124 8.87 3.20 -19.49
C VAL A 124 9.75 4.14 -20.31
N ARG A 125 11.08 4.07 -20.14
CA ARG A 125 11.99 4.89 -20.96
C ARG A 125 11.88 4.56 -22.45
N LEU A 126 11.76 3.29 -22.81
CA LEU A 126 11.57 2.88 -24.20
C LEU A 126 10.25 3.38 -24.79
N SER A 127 9.16 3.42 -24.03
CA SER A 127 7.89 3.98 -24.53
C SER A 127 7.99 5.48 -24.76
N ASP A 128 8.63 6.22 -23.85
CA ASP A 128 8.78 7.68 -23.97
C ASP A 128 9.69 8.09 -25.15
N GLU A 129 10.58 7.20 -25.60
CA GLU A 129 11.42 7.40 -26.80
C GLU A 129 10.70 7.07 -28.11
N VAL A 130 9.71 6.16 -28.10
CA VAL A 130 8.91 5.80 -29.28
C VAL A 130 7.79 6.81 -29.54
N ASP A 131 7.27 7.45 -28.49
CA ASP A 131 6.21 8.46 -28.57
C ASP A 131 6.74 9.90 -28.81
N ARG A 132 8.05 10.06 -29.08
CA ARG A 132 8.71 11.34 -29.45
C ARG A 132 9.11 11.39 -30.92
#